data_AF-A0A942V5U5-F1
#
_entry.id   AF-A0A942V5U5-F1
#
_cell.length_a   1.000
_cell.length_b   1.000
_cell.length_c   1.000
_cell.angle_alpha   90.00
_cell.angle_beta   90.00
_cell.angle_gamma   90.00
#
_symmetry.space_group_name_H-M   'P 1'
#
loop_
_entity.id
_entity.type
_entity.pdbx_description
1 polymer ?
#
loop_
_entity_poly.entity_id
_entity_poly.type
_entity_poly.pdbx_seq_one_letter_code
_entity_poly.pdbx_strand_id
1 'polypeptide(L)'
;KEDLINKYDIIVMQLEIPLEIAKYSAKISKKLNKIVVLNPSPAIKLDKEFLSYIDILIPNETEINIIGGIDYVFDCGVKNIILTLGKKGCELITKENNKINRKTFNAYNVEVVDTTAAGDSFLGGIVRMLAEDKTIEEAIIFAMKVANITVTRKGAIDSIPTYEEVINKKWN
;
A
#
# COMPACT_ATOMS: atom_id res chain seq x y z
N LYS A 1 -8.04 -16.91 16.98
CA LYS A 1 -8.18 -15.98 15.82
C LYS A 1 -7.61 -14.61 16.17
N GLU A 2 -8.08 -13.96 17.24
CA GLU A 2 -7.43 -12.77 17.80
C GLU A 2 -5.99 -13.05 18.23
N ASP A 3 -5.71 -14.21 18.84
CA ASP A 3 -4.36 -14.61 19.28
C ASP A 3 -3.33 -14.72 18.15
N LEU A 4 -3.78 -14.99 16.91
CA LEU A 4 -2.89 -15.04 15.76
C LEU A 4 -2.52 -13.63 15.32
N ILE A 5 -3.51 -12.75 15.16
CA ILE A 5 -3.31 -11.33 14.81
C ILE A 5 -2.44 -10.65 15.87
N ASN A 6 -2.63 -10.99 17.15
CA ASN A 6 -1.89 -10.38 18.25
C ASN A 6 -0.36 -10.62 18.17
N LYS A 7 0.08 -11.68 17.48
CA LYS A 7 1.51 -12.00 17.29
C LYS A 7 2.22 -11.15 16.26
N TYR A 8 1.49 -10.39 15.44
CA TYR A 8 2.05 -9.59 14.36
C TYR A 8 1.84 -8.10 14.65
N ASP A 9 2.71 -7.27 14.09
CA ASP A 9 2.67 -5.81 14.27
C ASP A 9 1.88 -5.11 13.15
N ILE A 10 2.00 -5.66 11.93
CA ILE A 10 1.39 -5.13 10.71
C ILE A 10 0.48 -6.19 10.10
N ILE A 11 -0.76 -5.81 9.80
CA ILE A 11 -1.75 -6.66 9.13
C ILE A 11 -2.02 -6.07 7.75
N VAL A 12 -1.77 -6.87 6.72
CA VAL A 12 -1.88 -6.48 5.32
C VAL A 12 -3.05 -7.22 4.70
N MET A 13 -3.89 -6.51 3.95
CA MET A 13 -5.05 -7.10 3.29
C MET A 13 -5.19 -6.58 1.85
N GLN A 14 -5.74 -7.45 1.00
CA GLN A 14 -6.37 -7.14 -0.28
C GLN A 14 -7.83 -7.61 -0.24
N LEU A 15 -8.60 -7.33 -1.30
CA LEU A 15 -10.04 -7.62 -1.38
C LEU A 15 -10.37 -8.82 -2.30
N GLU A 16 -9.38 -9.68 -2.58
CA GLU A 16 -9.57 -11.00 -3.22
C GLU A 16 -10.10 -12.07 -2.24
N ILE A 17 -10.57 -11.64 -1.07
CA ILE A 17 -11.23 -12.44 -0.04
C ILE A 17 -12.63 -11.86 0.22
N PRO A 18 -13.54 -12.61 0.86
CA PRO A 18 -14.86 -12.08 1.20
C PRO A 18 -14.75 -10.80 2.04
N LEU A 19 -15.52 -9.77 1.65
CA LEU A 19 -15.41 -8.41 2.20
C LEU A 19 -15.64 -8.38 3.71
N GLU A 20 -16.58 -9.19 4.21
CA GLU A 20 -16.89 -9.34 5.62
C GLU A 20 -15.70 -9.88 6.42
N ILE A 21 -14.86 -10.72 5.81
CA ILE A 21 -13.66 -11.27 6.44
C ILE A 21 -12.55 -10.21 6.48
N ALA A 22 -12.36 -9.45 5.40
CA ALA A 22 -11.42 -8.33 5.38
C ALA A 22 -11.81 -7.28 6.44
N LYS A 23 -13.10 -6.89 6.49
CA LYS A 23 -13.63 -5.94 7.46
C LYS A 23 -13.49 -6.42 8.90
N TYR A 24 -13.82 -7.69 9.17
CA TYR A 24 -13.63 -8.29 10.49
C TYR A 24 -12.16 -8.29 10.90
N SER A 25 -11.26 -8.66 9.99
CA SER A 25 -9.82 -8.70 10.25
C SER A 25 -9.27 -7.30 10.58
N ALA A 26 -9.68 -6.27 9.82
CA ALA A 26 -9.31 -4.88 10.10
C ALA A 26 -9.82 -4.41 11.48
N LYS A 27 -11.07 -4.73 11.81
CA LYS A 27 -11.69 -4.39 13.10
C LYS A 27 -10.91 -4.96 14.28
N ILE A 28 -10.57 -6.25 14.22
CA ILE A 28 -9.80 -6.92 15.27
C ILE A 28 -8.38 -6.36 15.35
N SER A 29 -7.74 -6.12 14.20
CA SER A 29 -6.39 -5.55 14.14
C SER A 29 -6.35 -4.16 14.80
N LYS A 30 -7.34 -3.31 14.52
CA LYS A 30 -7.47 -1.99 15.14
C LYS A 30 -7.68 -2.08 16.65
N LYS A 31 -8.56 -2.98 17.12
CA LYS A 31 -8.80 -3.24 18.56
C LYS A 31 -7.51 -3.67 19.29
N LEU A 32 -6.62 -4.38 18.60
CA LEU A 32 -5.34 -4.85 19.12
C LEU A 32 -4.17 -3.87 18.88
N ASN A 33 -4.46 -2.63 18.46
CA ASN A 33 -3.47 -1.59 18.15
C ASN A 33 -2.41 -2.02 17.12
N LYS A 34 -2.81 -2.85 16.14
CA LYS A 34 -1.94 -3.22 15.02
C LYS A 34 -2.01 -2.18 13.93
N ILE A 35 -0.94 -2.06 13.15
CA ILE A 35 -0.95 -1.23 11.93
C ILE A 35 -1.74 -1.97 10.86
N VAL A 36 -2.79 -1.34 10.34
CA VAL A 36 -3.64 -1.94 9.30
C VAL A 36 -3.34 -1.30 7.95
N VAL A 37 -2.82 -2.10 7.02
CA VAL A 37 -2.53 -1.72 5.64
C VAL A 37 -3.52 -2.40 4.71
N LEU A 38 -4.20 -1.62 3.87
CA LEU A 38 -5.14 -2.13 2.87
C LEU A 38 -4.75 -1.67 1.48
N ASN A 39 -4.56 -2.62 0.56
CA ASN A 39 -4.66 -2.38 -0.87
C ASN A 39 -6.10 -2.74 -1.28
N PRO A 40 -6.95 -1.76 -1.65
CA PRO A 40 -8.36 -2.02 -1.92
C PRO A 40 -8.59 -2.56 -3.35
N SER A 41 -7.91 -3.65 -3.70
CA SER A 41 -8.03 -4.33 -4.99
C SER A 41 -8.69 -5.71 -4.84
N PRO A 42 -9.66 -6.07 -5.70
CA PRO A 42 -10.23 -5.28 -6.79
C PRO A 42 -11.06 -4.09 -6.28
N ALA A 43 -11.29 -3.11 -7.16
CA ALA A 43 -11.95 -1.86 -6.81
C ALA A 43 -13.42 -2.06 -6.41
N ILE A 44 -13.75 -1.73 -5.16
CA ILE A 44 -15.11 -1.78 -4.62
C ILE A 44 -15.39 -0.57 -3.73
N LYS A 45 -16.67 -0.28 -3.50
CA LYS A 45 -17.07 0.69 -2.47
C LYS A 45 -16.78 0.14 -1.08
N LEU A 46 -16.17 0.97 -0.24
CA LEU A 46 -15.90 0.66 1.16
C LEU A 46 -16.72 1.59 2.03
N ASP A 47 -17.35 1.04 3.07
CA ASP A 47 -18.12 1.84 4.02
C ASP A 47 -17.21 2.54 5.04
N LYS A 48 -17.79 3.54 5.73
CA LYS A 48 -17.09 4.33 6.75
C LYS A 48 -16.54 3.46 7.89
N GLU A 49 -17.28 2.43 8.30
CA GLU A 49 -16.86 1.55 9.40
C GLU A 49 -15.57 0.82 9.01
N PHE A 50 -15.51 0.23 7.81
CA PHE A 50 -14.32 -0.48 7.36
C PHE A 50 -13.13 0.47 7.20
N LEU A 51 -13.31 1.61 6.54
CA LEU A 51 -12.25 2.61 6.37
C LEU A 51 -11.71 3.14 7.69
N SER A 52 -12.55 3.26 8.73
CA SER A 52 -12.13 3.72 10.06
C SER A 52 -11.12 2.79 10.75
N TYR A 53 -10.99 1.55 10.30
CA TYR A 53 -10.03 0.59 10.82
C TYR A 53 -8.68 0.64 10.11
N ILE A 54 -8.55 1.35 8.99
CA ILE A 54 -7.36 1.35 8.15
C ILE A 54 -6.42 2.50 8.55
N ASP A 55 -5.14 2.20 8.73
CA ASP A 55 -4.12 3.22 9.03
C ASP A 55 -3.45 3.72 7.75
N ILE A 56 -3.19 2.81 6.81
CA ILE A 56 -2.55 3.08 5.52
C ILE A 56 -3.39 2.45 4.40
N LEU A 57 -3.91 3.28 3.51
CA LEU A 57 -4.62 2.85 2.30
C LEU A 57 -3.69 3.00 1.09
N ILE A 58 -3.56 1.96 0.26
CA ILE A 58 -2.72 1.99 -0.94
C ILE A 58 -3.57 1.71 -2.18
N PRO A 59 -4.35 2.68 -2.67
CA PRO A 59 -5.18 2.52 -3.86
C PRO A 59 -4.42 2.93 -5.14
N ASN A 60 -4.93 2.52 -6.29
CA ASN A 60 -4.70 3.22 -7.56
C ASN A 60 -5.77 4.30 -7.84
N GLU A 61 -5.63 5.00 -8.96
CA GLU A 61 -6.55 6.07 -9.40
C GLU A 61 -8.01 5.58 -9.55
N THR A 62 -8.21 4.36 -10.05
CA THR A 62 -9.56 3.79 -10.25
C THR A 62 -10.19 3.42 -8.91
N GLU A 63 -9.42 2.78 -8.03
CA GLU A 63 -9.86 2.32 -6.71
C GLU A 63 -10.25 3.49 -5.81
N ILE A 64 -9.42 4.54 -5.73
CA ILE A 64 -9.72 5.70 -4.88
C ILE A 64 -11.00 6.43 -5.32
N ASN A 65 -11.22 6.52 -6.64
CA ASN A 65 -12.43 7.13 -7.20
C ASN A 65 -13.69 6.30 -6.89
N ILE A 66 -13.60 4.98 -6.98
CA ILE A 66 -14.71 4.08 -6.65
C ILE A 66 -15.06 4.13 -5.15
N ILE A 67 -14.05 4.23 -4.28
CA ILE A 67 -14.25 4.35 -2.83
C ILE A 67 -15.00 5.63 -2.46
N GLY A 68 -14.77 6.73 -3.18
CA GLY A 68 -15.42 8.03 -2.92
C GLY A 68 -14.46 9.22 -2.88
N GLY A 69 -13.19 9.01 -3.24
CA GLY A 69 -12.18 10.05 -3.30
C GLY A 69 -11.40 10.25 -1.99
N ILE A 70 -10.36 11.07 -2.08
CA ILE A 70 -9.41 11.33 -1.00
C ILE A 70 -10.08 11.95 0.24
N ASP A 71 -10.96 12.93 0.03
CA ASP A 71 -11.65 13.62 1.14
C ASP A 71 -12.53 12.64 1.94
N TYR A 72 -13.32 11.82 1.25
CA TYR A 72 -14.16 10.80 1.88
C TYR A 72 -13.32 9.81 2.71
N VAL A 73 -12.19 9.34 2.17
CA VAL A 73 -11.29 8.41 2.86
C VAL A 73 -10.73 9.02 4.15
N PHE A 74 -10.30 10.29 4.10
CA PHE A 74 -9.86 10.99 5.30
C PHE A 74 -10.99 11.24 6.31
N ASP A 75 -12.18 11.59 5.85
CA ASP A 75 -13.35 11.82 6.72
C ASP A 75 -13.85 10.53 7.38
N CYS A 76 -13.48 9.36 6.83
CA CYS A 76 -13.70 8.06 7.45
C CYS A 76 -12.63 7.68 8.49
N GLY A 77 -11.50 8.38 8.56
CA GLY A 77 -10.49 8.23 9.60
C GLY A 77 -9.15 7.60 9.17
N VAL A 78 -8.96 7.33 7.87
CA VAL A 78 -7.65 6.88 7.36
C VAL A 78 -6.62 7.99 7.53
N LYS A 79 -5.40 7.64 7.97
CA LYS A 79 -4.35 8.64 8.24
C LYS A 79 -3.43 8.90 7.06
N ASN A 80 -3.11 7.83 6.31
CA ASN A 80 -2.16 7.89 5.20
C ASN A 80 -2.75 7.23 3.96
N ILE A 81 -2.67 7.92 2.82
CA ILE A 81 -3.02 7.37 1.53
C ILE A 81 -1.74 7.35 0.67
N ILE A 82 -1.37 6.18 0.17
CA ILE A 82 -0.29 6.02 -0.81
C ILE A 82 -0.95 5.77 -2.17
N LEU A 83 -1.22 6.83 -2.92
CA LEU A 83 -1.91 6.75 -4.20
C LEU A 83 -0.93 6.34 -5.29
N THR A 84 -1.09 5.15 -5.85
CA THR A 84 -0.27 4.67 -6.98
C THR A 84 -0.77 5.26 -8.30
N LEU A 85 0.19 5.68 -9.14
CA LEU A 85 -0.04 6.40 -10.42
C LEU A 85 0.63 5.68 -11.60
N GLY A 86 0.85 4.36 -11.45
CA GLY A 86 1.53 3.52 -12.43
C GLY A 86 2.90 4.08 -12.82
N LYS A 87 3.11 4.34 -14.11
CA LYS A 87 4.38 4.87 -14.65
C LYS A 87 4.79 6.25 -14.12
N LYS A 88 3.90 6.97 -13.42
CA LYS A 88 4.24 8.26 -12.79
C LYS A 88 4.79 8.08 -11.38
N GLY A 89 4.68 6.88 -10.80
CA GLY A 89 5.11 6.58 -9.43
C GLY A 89 3.94 6.62 -8.46
N CYS A 90 4.07 7.35 -7.35
CA CYS A 90 3.00 7.47 -6.36
C CYS A 90 3.02 8.81 -5.61
N GLU A 91 1.93 9.09 -4.89
CA GLU A 91 1.83 10.20 -3.95
C GLU A 91 1.58 9.69 -2.54
N LEU A 92 2.34 10.20 -1.57
CA LEU A 92 1.94 10.15 -0.17
C LEU A 92 1.03 11.33 0.12
N ILE A 93 -0.18 11.04 0.57
CA ILE A 93 -1.20 12.03 0.91
C ILE A 93 -1.56 11.87 2.38
N THR A 94 -1.48 12.97 3.13
CA THR A 94 -1.82 13.06 4.55
C THR A 94 -2.77 14.23 4.81
N LYS A 95 -3.52 14.19 5.91
CA LYS A 95 -4.39 15.29 6.35
C LYS A 95 -4.02 15.70 7.77
N GLU A 96 -3.55 16.94 7.93
CA GLU A 96 -3.19 17.54 9.22
C GLU A 96 -3.92 18.87 9.38
N ASN A 97 -4.58 19.11 10.51
CA ASN A 97 -5.34 20.34 10.76
C ASN A 97 -6.30 20.73 9.61
N ASN A 98 -7.02 19.74 9.06
CA ASN A 98 -7.90 19.87 7.89
C ASN A 98 -7.22 20.31 6.58
N LYS A 99 -5.88 20.31 6.53
CA LYS A 99 -5.12 20.59 5.31
C LYS A 99 -4.57 19.30 4.73
N ILE A 100 -4.77 19.10 3.42
CA ILE A 100 -4.18 17.99 2.68
C ILE A 100 -2.74 18.37 2.30
N ASN A 101 -1.80 17.50 2.63
CA ASN A 101 -0.41 17.55 2.16
C ASN A 101 -0.17 16.42 1.16
N ARG A 102 0.61 16.70 0.12
CA ARG A 102 0.99 15.72 -0.91
C ARG A 102 2.49 15.74 -1.13
N LYS A 103 3.09 14.55 -1.20
CA LYS A 103 4.49 14.35 -1.58
C LYS A 103 4.55 13.34 -2.72
N THR A 104 5.05 13.77 -3.87
CA THR A 104 5.15 12.94 -5.07
C THR A 104 6.50 12.20 -5.10
N PHE A 105 6.45 10.92 -5.47
CA PHE A 105 7.60 10.06 -5.68
C PHE A 105 7.55 9.54 -7.11
N ASN A 106 8.44 10.06 -7.96
CA ASN A 106 8.45 9.70 -9.38
C ASN A 106 8.93 8.26 -9.59
N ALA A 107 8.34 7.57 -10.56
CA ALA A 107 8.87 6.29 -11.01
C ALA A 107 10.24 6.45 -11.67
N TYR A 108 11.04 5.39 -11.59
CA TYR A 108 12.30 5.32 -12.30
C TYR A 108 12.04 5.06 -13.78
N ASN A 109 12.93 5.55 -14.65
CA ASN A 109 12.85 5.23 -16.06
C ASN A 109 13.45 3.84 -16.29
N VAL A 110 12.59 2.85 -16.54
CA VAL A 110 12.98 1.46 -16.79
C VAL A 110 12.29 0.91 -18.03
N GLU A 111 12.93 -0.05 -18.69
CA GLU A 111 12.31 -0.81 -19.77
C GLU A 111 11.29 -1.79 -19.17
N VAL A 112 10.01 -1.59 -19.50
CA VAL A 112 8.91 -2.41 -18.98
C VAL A 112 8.75 -3.66 -19.84
N VAL A 113 8.84 -4.82 -19.22
CA VAL A 113 8.66 -6.14 -19.84
C VAL A 113 7.29 -6.73 -19.50
N ASP A 114 6.88 -6.67 -18.24
CA ASP A 114 5.61 -7.22 -17.73
C ASP A 114 5.23 -6.47 -16.45
N THR A 115 3.99 -5.99 -16.33
CA THR A 115 3.54 -5.23 -15.15
C THR A 115 2.88 -6.11 -14.09
N THR A 116 2.83 -7.42 -14.31
CA THR A 116 2.26 -8.38 -13.36
C THR A 116 2.97 -8.28 -12.01
N ALA A 117 2.20 -8.33 -10.92
CA ALA A 117 2.66 -8.22 -9.53
C ALA A 117 3.39 -6.91 -9.15
N ALA A 118 3.39 -5.86 -9.99
CA ALA A 118 4.02 -4.59 -9.63
C ALA A 118 3.39 -3.95 -8.38
N GLY A 119 2.06 -4.00 -8.27
CA GLY A 119 1.32 -3.50 -7.11
C GLY A 119 1.60 -4.32 -5.84
N ASP A 120 1.55 -5.64 -5.94
CA ASP A 120 1.85 -6.54 -4.80
C ASP A 120 3.31 -6.40 -4.34
N SER A 121 4.23 -6.26 -5.28
CA SER A 121 5.65 -6.03 -5.00
C SER A 121 5.87 -4.68 -4.31
N PHE A 122 5.17 -3.63 -4.77
CA PHE A 122 5.18 -2.33 -4.12
C PHE A 122 4.66 -2.42 -2.68
N LEU A 123 3.50 -3.04 -2.48
CA LEU A 123 2.90 -3.25 -1.16
C LEU A 123 3.84 -4.04 -0.23
N GLY A 124 4.44 -5.12 -0.71
CA GLY A 124 5.44 -5.90 0.03
C GLY A 124 6.66 -5.07 0.42
N GLY A 125 7.15 -4.21 -0.49
CA GLY A 125 8.23 -3.28 -0.23
C GLY A 125 7.88 -2.25 0.85
N ILE A 126 6.65 -1.72 0.85
CA ILE A 126 6.19 -0.80 1.90
C ILE A 126 6.23 -1.49 3.26
N VAL A 127 5.56 -2.65 3.36
CA VAL A 127 5.41 -3.39 4.61
C VAL A 127 6.75 -3.85 5.16
N ARG A 128 7.67 -4.27 4.28
CA ARG A 128 9.03 -4.67 4.67
C ARG A 128 9.78 -3.58 5.42
N MET A 129 9.67 -2.34 4.95
CA MET A 129 10.37 -1.20 5.54
C MET A 129 9.66 -0.68 6.79
N LEU A 130 8.33 -0.70 6.80
CA LEU A 130 7.56 -0.40 8.02
C LEU A 130 7.87 -1.39 9.15
N ALA A 131 8.10 -2.66 8.82
CA ALA A 131 8.53 -3.67 9.79
C ALA A 131 9.97 -3.46 10.32
N GLU A 132 10.74 -2.53 9.74
CA GLU A 132 12.05 -2.08 10.25
C GLU A 132 11.99 -0.67 10.86
N ASP A 133 10.80 -0.25 11.29
CA ASP A 133 10.55 1.06 11.90
C ASP A 133 10.96 2.25 11.00
N LYS A 134 10.99 2.03 9.68
CA LYS A 134 11.25 3.10 8.70
C LYS A 134 10.04 3.98 8.52
N THR A 135 10.28 5.23 8.15
CA THR A 135 9.21 6.17 7.80
C THR A 135 8.45 5.69 6.55
N ILE A 136 7.21 6.14 6.38
CA ILE A 136 6.42 5.85 5.17
C ILE A 136 7.15 6.33 3.91
N GLU A 137 7.87 7.44 4.00
CA GLU A 137 8.62 7.99 2.87
C GLU A 137 9.81 7.11 2.47
N GLU A 138 10.58 6.63 3.45
CA GLU A 138 11.64 5.64 3.21
C GLU A 138 11.07 4.33 2.65
N ALA A 139 9.93 3.90 3.18
CA ALA A 139 9.22 2.73 2.70
C ALA A 139 8.78 2.89 1.24
N ILE A 140 8.23 4.04 0.86
CA ILE A 140 7.85 4.35 -0.52
C ILE A 140 9.08 4.32 -1.43
N ILE A 141 10.19 4.94 -1.04
CA ILE A 141 11.41 4.95 -1.87
C ILE A 141 11.90 3.53 -2.13
N PHE A 142 11.90 2.66 -1.11
CA PHE A 142 12.26 1.26 -1.27
C PHE A 142 11.26 0.50 -2.14
N ALA A 143 9.96 0.64 -1.88
CA ALA A 143 8.89 -0.01 -2.63
C ALA A 143 8.88 0.40 -4.11
N MET A 144 9.18 1.66 -4.41
CA MET A 144 9.35 2.15 -5.78
C MET A 144 10.48 1.41 -6.50
N LYS A 145 11.62 1.19 -5.84
CA LYS A 145 12.73 0.41 -6.41
C LYS A 145 12.33 -1.04 -6.64
N VAL A 146 11.64 -1.66 -5.67
CA VAL A 146 11.12 -3.03 -5.79
C VAL A 146 10.24 -3.14 -7.03
N ALA A 147 9.18 -2.33 -7.13
CA ALA A 147 8.24 -2.37 -8.25
C ALA A 147 8.91 -2.08 -9.60
N ASN A 148 9.84 -1.12 -9.65
CA ASN A 148 10.56 -0.81 -10.88
C ASN A 148 11.52 -1.92 -11.31
N ILE A 149 12.03 -2.77 -10.40
CA ILE A 149 12.75 -3.99 -10.81
C ILE A 149 11.76 -5.05 -11.28
N THR A 150 10.67 -5.26 -10.54
CA THR A 150 9.63 -6.25 -10.88
C THR A 150 9.16 -6.09 -12.32
N VAL A 151 8.87 -4.86 -12.75
CA VAL A 151 8.35 -4.63 -14.11
C VAL A 151 9.34 -4.89 -15.25
N THR A 152 10.63 -5.09 -14.95
CA THR A 152 11.66 -5.42 -15.96
C THR A 152 11.77 -6.92 -16.23
N ARG A 153 10.96 -7.75 -15.55
CA ARG A 153 11.00 -9.23 -15.60
C ARG A 153 9.62 -9.76 -15.90
N LYS A 154 9.53 -10.96 -16.49
CA LYS A 154 8.24 -11.64 -16.72
C LYS A 154 7.77 -12.37 -15.46
N GLY A 155 6.46 -12.46 -15.29
CA GLY A 155 5.83 -13.27 -14.25
C GLY A 155 5.51 -12.49 -12.98
N ALA A 156 4.82 -13.17 -12.05
CA ALA A 156 4.38 -12.58 -10.78
C ALA A 156 5.41 -12.77 -9.66
N ILE A 157 5.56 -13.98 -9.13
CA ILE A 157 6.49 -14.26 -8.02
C ILE A 157 7.94 -14.21 -8.49
N ASP A 158 8.22 -14.76 -9.68
CA ASP A 158 9.58 -14.85 -10.24
C ASP A 158 10.19 -13.48 -10.58
N SER A 159 9.37 -12.45 -10.72
CA SER A 159 9.82 -11.08 -11.00
C SER A 159 10.20 -10.30 -9.74
N ILE A 160 9.76 -10.74 -8.56
CA ILE A 160 10.00 -10.04 -7.29
C ILE A 160 11.51 -10.08 -6.96
N PRO A 161 12.18 -8.92 -6.78
CA PRO A 161 13.59 -8.88 -6.44
C PRO A 161 13.86 -9.27 -4.99
N THR A 162 15.08 -9.74 -4.74
CA THR A 162 15.63 -9.87 -3.39
C THR A 162 15.96 -8.51 -2.79
N TYR A 163 16.08 -8.46 -1.46
CA TYR A 163 16.48 -7.23 -0.75
C TYR A 163 17.84 -6.70 -1.24
N GLU A 164 18.83 -7.60 -1.43
CA GLU A 164 20.17 -7.25 -1.90
C GLU A 164 20.16 -6.61 -3.29
N GLU A 165 19.35 -7.15 -4.21
CA GLU A 165 19.18 -6.56 -5.54
C GLU A 165 18.64 -5.12 -5.46
N VAL A 166 17.67 -4.88 -4.58
CA VAL A 166 17.02 -3.56 -4.44
C VAL A 166 18.00 -2.51 -3.92
N ILE A 167 18.82 -2.84 -2.91
CA ILE A 167 19.78 -1.90 -2.30
C ILE A 167 21.00 -1.67 -3.21
N ASN A 168 21.41 -2.67 -3.97
CA ASN A 168 22.60 -2.59 -4.82
C ASN A 168 22.32 -2.02 -6.22
N LYS A 169 21.06 -2.01 -6.66
CA LYS A 169 20.71 -1.45 -7.97
C LYS A 169 20.98 0.04 -8.02
N LYS A 170 21.84 0.43 -8.96
CA LYS A 170 22.07 1.82 -9.34
C LYS A 170 20.98 2.26 -10.30
N TRP A 171 20.40 3.42 -10.00
CA TRP A 171 19.37 4.06 -10.80
C TRP A 171 20.01 5.24 -11.52
N ASN A 172 19.82 5.31 -12.83
CA ASN A 172 20.28 6.43 -13.66
C ASN A 172 19.19 7.49 -13.74
#